data_AF-A0A1H7ZN90-F1
#
_entry.id   AF-A0A1H7ZN90-F1
#
_cell.length_a   1.000
_cell.length_b   1.000
_cell.length_c   1.000
_cell.angle_alpha   90.00
_cell.angle_beta   90.00
_cell.angle_gamma   90.00
#
_symmetry.space_group_name_H-M   'P 1'
#
loop_
_entity.id
_entity.type
_entity.pdbx_description
1 polymer ?
#
loop_
_entity_poly.entity_id
_entity_poly.type
_entity_poly.pdbx_seq_one_letter_code
_entity_poly.pdbx_strand_id
1 'polypeptide(L)'
;MMNSLQIKLNKGQLDELKNEPASLATFLDIVFEPLSANYEQLKHALEREFRPEGSPEVTRLNFDRIKFDQNTGQGSFRIVLDVNYSFGCEDLVTYKKDQTSEWTFLVDYDLLIISFYSSPYIDSRTTADEF
;
A
#
# COMPACT_ATOMS: atom_id res chain seq x y z
N MET A 1 2.30 13.04 8.42
CA MET A 1 3.54 12.87 7.62
C MET A 1 3.17 11.99 6.44
N MET A 2 3.46 12.40 5.22
CA MET A 2 3.35 11.49 4.06
C MET A 2 4.42 10.41 4.20
N ASN A 3 4.03 9.14 4.18
CA ASN A 3 4.97 8.04 4.07
C ASN A 3 5.41 7.94 2.61
N SER A 4 6.70 7.83 2.38
CA SER A 4 7.26 7.53 1.07
C SER A 4 8.18 6.31 1.14
N LEU A 5 8.12 5.48 0.10
CA LEU A 5 8.97 4.32 -0.07
C LEU A 5 9.66 4.43 -1.42
N GLN A 6 10.97 4.20 -1.48
CA GLN A 6 11.71 4.19 -2.74
C GLN A 6 12.36 2.84 -2.94
N ILE A 7 12.09 2.23 -4.10
CA ILE A 7 12.57 0.91 -4.45
C ILE A 7 13.35 1.03 -5.76
N LYS A 8 14.58 0.53 -5.75
CA LYS A 8 15.38 0.41 -6.96
C LYS A 8 14.97 -0.85 -7.71
N LEU A 9 14.56 -0.68 -8.96
CA LEU A 9 14.13 -1.74 -9.85
C LEU A 9 15.25 -2.11 -10.82
N ASN A 10 15.14 -3.31 -11.38
CA ASN A 10 15.93 -3.71 -12.54
C ASN A 10 15.16 -3.43 -13.84
N LYS A 11 15.88 -3.33 -14.97
CA LYS A 11 15.26 -3.05 -16.28
C LYS A 11 14.14 -4.03 -16.67
N GLY A 12 14.27 -5.32 -16.31
CA GLY A 12 13.22 -6.32 -16.56
C GLY A 12 11.92 -6.04 -15.80
N GLN A 13 12.02 -5.58 -14.56
CA GLN A 13 10.84 -5.25 -13.73
C GLN A 13 10.13 -3.98 -14.23
N LEU A 14 10.88 -3.04 -14.83
CA LEU A 14 10.31 -1.85 -15.45
C LEU A 14 9.61 -2.13 -16.78
N ASP A 15 10.05 -3.16 -17.50
CA ASP A 15 9.40 -3.53 -18.74
C ASP A 15 8.05 -4.23 -18.47
N GLU A 16 7.95 -4.97 -17.35
CA GLU A 16 6.70 -5.56 -16.87
C GLU A 16 5.63 -4.50 -16.54
N LEU A 17 6.04 -3.32 -16.04
CA LEU A 17 5.14 -2.18 -15.79
C LEU A 17 4.50 -1.62 -17.07
N LYS A 18 5.09 -1.86 -18.25
CA LYS A 18 4.53 -1.42 -19.53
C LYS A 18 3.44 -2.36 -20.07
N ASN A 19 3.20 -3.49 -19.41
CA ASN A 19 2.18 -4.44 -19.83
C ASN A 19 0.81 -4.16 -19.18
N GLU A 20 -0.21 -4.91 -19.60
CA GLU A 20 -1.62 -4.77 -19.22
C GLU A 20 -1.87 -4.68 -17.70
N PRO A 21 -3.00 -4.13 -17.23
CA PRO A 21 -3.29 -3.93 -15.81
C PRO A 21 -3.19 -5.19 -14.93
N ALA A 22 -3.41 -6.38 -15.48
CA ALA A 22 -3.19 -7.65 -14.77
C ALA A 22 -1.70 -7.84 -14.38
N SER A 23 -0.78 -7.40 -15.22
CA SER A 23 0.67 -7.44 -14.96
C SER A 23 1.08 -6.49 -13.84
N LEU A 24 0.34 -5.39 -13.62
CA LEU A 24 0.65 -4.42 -12.55
C LEU A 24 0.33 -4.98 -11.15
N ALA A 25 -0.74 -5.76 -11.02
CA ALA A 25 -1.06 -6.43 -9.75
C ALA A 25 0.02 -7.45 -9.39
N THR A 26 0.42 -8.27 -10.36
CA THR A 26 1.53 -9.23 -10.20
C THR A 26 2.84 -8.51 -9.89
N PHE A 27 3.12 -7.38 -10.54
CA PHE A 27 4.30 -6.57 -10.24
C PHE A 27 4.31 -6.10 -8.78
N LEU A 28 3.20 -5.56 -8.27
CA LEU A 28 3.12 -5.12 -6.87
C LEU A 28 3.27 -6.29 -5.90
N ASP A 29 2.70 -7.46 -6.22
CA ASP A 29 2.84 -8.68 -5.43
C ASP A 29 4.30 -9.16 -5.35
N ILE A 30 5.04 -9.06 -6.47
CA ILE A 30 6.48 -9.38 -6.52
C ILE A 30 7.30 -8.34 -5.74
N VAL A 31 7.01 -7.05 -5.91
CA VAL A 31 7.75 -5.96 -5.25
C VAL A 31 7.55 -5.99 -3.73
N PHE A 32 6.34 -6.32 -3.30
CA PHE A 32 5.94 -6.44 -1.91
C PHE A 32 5.68 -7.91 -1.55
N GLU A 33 6.58 -8.81 -1.95
CA GLU A 33 6.49 -10.22 -1.59
C GLU A 33 6.47 -10.36 -0.05
N PRO A 34 5.60 -11.21 0.54
CA PRO A 34 5.53 -11.39 1.98
C PRO A 34 6.91 -11.67 2.58
N LEU A 35 7.20 -11.03 3.72
CA LEU A 35 8.49 -11.11 4.44
C LEU A 35 9.70 -10.45 3.72
N SER A 36 9.50 -9.84 2.55
CA SER A 36 10.53 -9.03 1.92
C SER A 36 10.77 -7.72 2.69
N ALA A 37 11.95 -7.13 2.55
CA ALA A 37 12.25 -5.83 3.17
C ALA A 37 11.33 -4.70 2.70
N ASN A 38 10.80 -4.78 1.47
CA ASN A 38 9.85 -3.81 0.94
C ASN A 38 8.46 -4.00 1.57
N TYR A 39 8.04 -5.26 1.74
CA TYR A 39 6.77 -5.60 2.40
C TYR A 39 6.76 -5.13 3.85
N GLU A 40 7.82 -5.39 4.62
CA GLU A 40 7.91 -4.93 6.01
C GLU A 40 7.88 -3.40 6.11
N GLN A 41 8.53 -2.69 5.18
CA GLN A 41 8.46 -1.23 5.12
C GLN A 41 7.05 -0.71 4.80
N LEU A 42 6.36 -1.34 3.85
CA LEU A 42 4.96 -1.01 3.53
C LEU A 42 4.04 -1.28 4.72
N LYS A 43 4.18 -2.45 5.33
CA LYS A 43 3.44 -2.87 6.52
C LYS A 43 3.60 -1.85 7.64
N HIS A 44 4.83 -1.44 7.97
CA HIS A 44 5.08 -0.41 8.97
C HIS A 44 4.52 0.96 8.60
N ALA A 45 4.54 1.34 7.33
CA ALA A 45 3.93 2.59 6.88
C ALA A 45 2.41 2.57 7.11
N LEU A 46 1.76 1.44 6.83
CA LEU A 46 0.34 1.23 7.08
C LEU A 46 0.03 1.17 8.59
N GLU A 47 0.79 0.43 9.38
CA GLU A 47 0.60 0.42 10.85
C GLU A 47 0.73 1.83 11.44
N ARG A 48 1.64 2.66 10.93
CA ARG A 48 1.75 4.07 11.35
C ARG A 48 0.54 4.91 10.94
N GLU A 49 -0.04 4.64 9.78
CA GLU A 49 -1.25 5.31 9.28
C GLU A 49 -2.47 5.00 10.16
N PHE A 50 -2.60 3.76 10.61
CA PHE A 50 -3.73 3.29 11.43
C PHE A 50 -3.50 3.44 12.94
N ARG A 51 -2.30 3.87 13.37
CA ARG A 51 -1.92 4.06 14.79
C ARG A 51 -2.85 4.95 15.61
N PRO A 52 -3.49 6.01 15.08
CA PRO A 52 -4.42 6.82 15.88
C PRO A 52 -5.58 6.02 16.51
N GLU A 53 -5.88 4.83 15.98
CA GLU A 53 -6.97 3.98 16.45
C GLU A 53 -6.53 2.90 17.47
N GLY A 54 -5.24 2.80 17.81
CA GLY A 54 -4.72 1.83 18.78
C GLY A 54 -3.29 1.35 18.48
N SER A 55 -2.95 0.13 18.89
CA SER A 55 -1.73 -0.55 18.43
C SER A 55 -2.09 -1.47 17.25
N PRO A 56 -2.01 -0.99 15.99
CA PRO A 56 -2.40 -1.78 14.82
C PRO A 56 -1.35 -2.84 14.49
N GLU A 57 -1.83 -4.02 14.12
CA GLU A 57 -1.08 -5.08 13.49
C GLU A 57 -1.77 -5.43 12.17
N VAL A 58 -1.07 -5.21 11.06
CA VAL A 58 -1.57 -5.57 9.74
C VAL A 58 -1.40 -7.07 9.53
N THR A 59 -2.50 -7.78 9.30
CA THR A 59 -2.52 -9.25 9.16
C THR A 59 -2.71 -9.73 7.73
N ARG A 60 -3.27 -8.89 6.87
CA ARG A 60 -3.50 -9.19 5.46
C ARG A 60 -3.30 -7.94 4.62
N LEU A 61 -2.74 -8.12 3.43
CA LEU A 61 -2.57 -7.08 2.42
C LEU A 61 -3.01 -7.62 1.06
N ASN A 62 -3.73 -6.81 0.30
CA ASN A 62 -4.10 -7.09 -1.08
C ASN A 62 -4.11 -5.79 -1.89
N PHE A 63 -3.69 -5.86 -3.15
CA PHE A 63 -3.66 -4.71 -4.06
C PHE A 63 -4.85 -4.77 -5.03
N ASP A 64 -5.55 -3.65 -5.21
CA ASP A 64 -6.69 -3.54 -6.13
C ASP A 64 -6.81 -2.12 -6.70
N ARG A 65 -7.66 -1.92 -7.72
CA ARG A 65 -7.88 -0.63 -8.41
C ARG A 65 -6.59 0.03 -8.91
N ILE A 66 -5.69 -0.79 -9.44
CA ILE A 66 -4.39 -0.32 -9.92
C ILE A 66 -4.56 0.42 -11.24
N LYS A 67 -4.01 1.62 -11.29
CA LYS A 67 -3.99 2.50 -12.46
C LYS A 67 -2.55 2.90 -12.74
N PHE A 68 -2.17 2.93 -13.99
CA PHE A 68 -0.85 3.37 -14.41
C PHE A 68 -0.96 4.12 -15.73
N ASP A 69 -0.40 5.33 -15.77
CA ASP A 69 -0.26 6.12 -16.97
C ASP A 69 1.20 6.03 -17.46
N GLN A 70 1.39 5.35 -18.58
CA GLN A 70 2.72 5.09 -19.14
C GLN A 70 3.39 6.35 -19.66
N ASN A 71 2.61 7.37 -20.06
CA ASN A 71 3.14 8.62 -20.62
C ASN A 71 3.80 9.48 -19.54
N THR A 72 3.22 9.49 -18.35
CA THR A 72 3.70 10.27 -17.20
C THR A 72 4.52 9.45 -16.22
N GLY A 73 4.50 8.13 -16.32
CA GLY A 73 5.14 7.22 -15.36
C GLY A 73 4.48 7.24 -13.98
N GLN A 74 3.26 7.78 -13.88
CA GLN A 74 2.51 7.89 -12.63
C GLN A 74 1.45 6.82 -12.54
N GLY A 75 1.22 6.31 -11.34
CA GLY A 75 0.15 5.38 -11.07
C GLY A 75 -0.44 5.53 -9.68
N SER A 76 -1.54 4.84 -9.46
CA SER A 76 -2.19 4.75 -8.17
C SER A 76 -2.76 3.35 -7.95
N PHE A 77 -2.88 2.97 -6.69
CA PHE A 77 -3.46 1.70 -6.29
C PHE A 77 -4.09 1.84 -4.92
N ARG A 78 -5.04 0.95 -4.65
CA ARG A 78 -5.66 0.79 -3.35
C ARG A 78 -5.11 -0.46 -2.70
N ILE A 79 -4.72 -0.32 -1.44
CA ILE A 79 -4.39 -1.43 -0.56
C ILE A 79 -5.64 -1.75 0.24
N VAL A 80 -6.07 -3.01 0.21
CA VAL A 80 -7.10 -3.55 1.09
C VAL A 80 -6.39 -4.37 2.17
N LEU A 81 -6.63 -4.05 3.44
CA LEU A 81 -5.93 -4.64 4.57
C LEU A 81 -6.83 -4.98 5.74
N ASP A 82 -6.44 -6.01 6.47
CA ASP A 82 -7.05 -6.38 7.75
C ASP A 82 -6.12 -5.94 8.89
N VAL A 83 -6.68 -5.28 9.90
CA VAL A 83 -5.93 -4.71 11.03
C VAL A 83 -6.49 -5.21 12.35
N ASN A 84 -5.61 -5.71 13.20
CA ASN A 84 -5.90 -6.02 14.59
C ASN A 84 -5.45 -4.84 15.46
N TYR A 85 -6.30 -4.37 16.37
CA TYR A 85 -5.94 -3.34 17.33
C TYR A 85 -5.88 -3.90 18.73
N SER A 86 -4.73 -3.72 19.38
CA SER A 86 -4.54 -4.04 20.79
C SER A 86 -4.49 -2.76 21.63
N PHE A 87 -5.21 -2.75 22.75
CA PHE A 87 -5.25 -1.63 23.71
C PHE A 87 -4.58 -2.06 25.01
N GLY A 88 -3.55 -1.33 25.45
CA GLY A 88 -2.62 -1.77 26.50
C GLY A 88 -3.19 -2.00 27.92
N CYS A 89 -4.50 -1.85 28.15
CA CYS A 89 -5.14 -2.09 29.44
C CYS A 89 -6.23 -3.16 29.43
N GLU A 90 -6.60 -3.70 28.27
CA GLU A 90 -7.63 -4.74 28.13
C GLU A 90 -7.13 -5.80 27.13
N ASP A 91 -7.37 -7.08 27.38
CA ASP A 91 -7.23 -8.18 26.39
C ASP A 91 -8.23 -8.05 25.21
N LEU A 92 -8.68 -6.83 24.93
CA LEU A 92 -9.64 -6.51 23.89
C LEU A 92 -8.87 -6.26 22.59
N VAL A 93 -8.92 -7.27 21.71
CA VAL A 93 -8.46 -7.13 20.33
C VAL A 93 -9.65 -6.73 19.47
N THR A 94 -9.59 -5.56 18.85
CA THR A 94 -10.58 -5.14 17.85
C THR A 94 -10.08 -5.52 16.46
N TYR A 95 -10.88 -6.31 15.74
CA TYR A 95 -10.57 -6.73 14.38
C TYR A 95 -11.30 -5.84 13.39
N LYS A 96 -10.56 -5.11 12.56
CA LYS A 96 -11.13 -4.34 11.43
C LYS A 96 -10.71 -4.99 10.13
N LYS A 97 -11.70 -5.44 9.36
CA LYS A 97 -11.49 -6.06 8.05
C LYS A 97 -11.69 -5.07 6.92
N ASP A 98 -11.13 -5.38 5.77
CA ASP A 98 -11.35 -4.67 4.50
C ASP A 98 -11.10 -3.15 4.61
N GLN A 99 -10.15 -2.77 5.47
CA GLN A 99 -9.71 -1.39 5.57
C GLN A 99 -8.95 -1.00 4.31
N THR A 100 -8.98 0.28 3.95
CA THR A 100 -8.37 0.73 2.70
C THR A 100 -7.36 1.83 2.92
N SER A 101 -6.26 1.76 2.18
CA SER A 101 -5.25 2.82 2.08
C SER A 101 -4.96 3.12 0.61
N GLU A 102 -4.95 4.40 0.24
CA GLU A 102 -4.71 4.83 -1.14
C GLU A 102 -3.28 5.31 -1.34
N TRP A 103 -2.61 4.74 -2.34
CA TRP A 103 -1.22 5.01 -2.62
C TRP A 103 -1.04 5.43 -4.07
N THR A 104 -0.07 6.30 -4.28
CA THR A 104 0.39 6.71 -5.61
C THR A 104 1.82 6.27 -5.79
N PHE A 105 2.23 6.07 -7.03
CA PHE A 105 3.61 5.79 -7.35
C PHE A 105 4.06 6.55 -8.59
N LEU A 106 5.36 6.85 -8.62
CA LEU A 106 6.04 7.50 -9.73
C LEU A 106 7.24 6.64 -10.12
N VAL A 107 7.38 6.39 -11.41
CA VAL A 107 8.46 5.61 -12.01
C VAL A 107 9.45 6.54 -12.69
N ASP A 108 10.69 6.49 -12.23
CA ASP A 108 11.83 7.13 -12.88
C ASP A 108 12.59 6.07 -13.71
N TYR A 109 12.40 6.13 -15.03
CA TYR A 109 12.97 5.15 -15.96
C TYR A 109 14.48 5.31 -16.17
N ASP A 110 15.03 6.51 -15.95
CA ASP A 110 16.46 6.78 -16.09
C ASP A 110 17.25 6.23 -14.90
N LEU A 111 16.73 6.45 -13.69
CA LEU A 111 17.36 5.99 -12.44
C LEU A 111 16.95 4.56 -12.06
N LEU A 112 15.95 4.01 -12.75
CA LEU A 112 15.31 2.73 -12.46
C LEU A 112 14.74 2.69 -11.03
N ILE A 113 14.06 3.75 -10.62
CA ILE A 113 13.50 3.89 -9.26
C ILE A 113 11.99 4.02 -9.36
N ILE A 114 11.27 3.30 -8.50
CA ILE A 114 9.86 3.54 -8.23
C ILE A 114 9.72 4.17 -6.85
N SER A 115 9.01 5.30 -6.78
CA SER A 115 8.71 6.01 -5.55
C SER A 115 7.23 5.87 -5.24
N PHE A 116 6.89 5.36 -4.07
CA PHE A 116 5.53 5.21 -3.57
C PHE A 116 5.24 6.29 -2.54
N TYR A 117 4.02 6.80 -2.53
CA TYR A 117 3.56 7.84 -1.62
C TYR A 117 2.18 7.47 -1.08
N SER A 118 2.05 7.44 0.25
CA SER A 118 0.74 7.36 0.90
C SER A 118 -0.05 8.62 0.58
N SER A 119 -1.26 8.49 0.07
CA SER A 119 -2.10 9.64 -0.23
C SER A 119 -2.50 10.34 1.08
N PRO A 120 -2.52 11.68 1.14
CA PRO A 120 -2.91 12.41 2.34
C PRO A 120 -4.41 12.31 2.66
N TYR A 121 -5.20 11.67 1.79
CA TYR A 121 -6.66 11.51 1.90
C TYR A 121 -7.03 10.36 2.85
N ILE A 122 -6.63 10.47 4.13
CA ILE A 122 -7.14 9.61 5.21
C ILE A 122 -8.40 10.23 5.86
N ASP A 123 -8.83 11.42 5.43
CA ASP A 123 -9.91 12.17 6.10
C ASP A 123 -11.34 11.80 5.64
N SER A 124 -11.54 10.65 4.97
CA SER A 124 -12.89 10.19 4.63
C SER A 124 -13.03 8.68 4.76
N ARG A 125 -12.64 8.13 5.93
CA ARG A 125 -13.29 6.91 6.42
C ARG A 125 -14.69 7.26 6.88
N THR A 126 -15.57 7.50 5.91
CA THR A 126 -17.00 7.53 6.19
C THR A 126 -17.39 6.10 6.54
N THR A 127 -17.65 5.86 7.82
CA THR A 127 -18.64 4.89 8.26
C THR A 127 -19.96 5.26 7.60
N ALA A 128 -20.16 4.87 6.35
CA ALA A 128 -21.41 4.98 5.62
C ALA A 128 -21.76 3.58 5.10
N ASP A 129 -22.00 2.69 6.04
CA ASP A 129 -22.91 1.56 5.84
C ASP A 129 -23.59 1.29 7.19
N GLU A 130 -24.37 2.27 7.64
CA GLU A 130 -25.49 2.05 8.56
C GLU A 130 -26.75 2.04 7.69
N PHE A 131 -27.25 0.86 7.35
CA PHE A 131 -28.62 0.65 6.86
C PHE A 131 -29.21 -0.64 7.46
#